data_AF-D9THP4-F1
#
_entry.id   AF-D9THP4-F1
#
_cell.length_a   1.000
_cell.length_b   1.000
_cell.length_c   1.000
_cell.angle_alpha   90.00
_cell.angle_beta   90.00
_cell.angle_gamma   90.00
#
_symmetry.space_group_name_H-M   'P 1'
#
loop_
_entity.id
_entity.type
_entity.pdbx_description
1 polymer ?
#
loop_
_entity_poly.entity_id
_entity_poly.type
_entity_poly.pdbx_seq_one_letter_code
_entity_poly.pdbx_strand_id
1 'polypeptide(L)'
;MIISASRRTDIPAFFGEWFVKRLLQGFAMFRNPMRPTQVFAISLFPEDVDAIVFWTKNPKPFLEKLEYLKDYTYYFQFTLNPYDTDLEPNLPDKNVLIDTFIRLSDIIGPKRVIWRYDPIIITPRMDMMYHLEKFEELCEKLSKFTTKCIISYVDFYKSAVPSLEKIKAVDLSDDEKLELFYNVGQIAKKYGLSVETCAEAVDVEKIGLRKAHCIDGALIEELRGKKYDFKKDKNQRLACGCVQSVDVGIFNTCMHFCAYCYANYNRKAIEKNVKEMFDENSPLLCSRLDLTRDEIRIRIEDKSYPIKLDEILHYRKSENEIFQRSFIDDKDDTQSKLERIISKLKRSIFS
;
A
#
# COMPACT_ATOMS: atom_id res chain seq x y z
N MET A 1 -9.34 -11.08 3.43
CA MET A 1 -9.23 -9.60 3.47
C MET A 1 -7.99 -9.12 2.70
N ILE A 2 -8.04 -7.98 2.00
CA ILE A 2 -6.83 -7.39 1.37
C ILE A 2 -6.22 -6.32 2.27
N ILE A 3 -4.91 -6.39 2.47
CA ILE A 3 -4.11 -5.42 3.24
C ILE A 3 -3.42 -4.46 2.28
N SER A 4 -3.72 -3.16 2.43
CA SER A 4 -2.90 -2.10 1.88
C SER A 4 -1.78 -1.82 2.88
N ALA A 5 -0.55 -2.26 2.57
CA ALA A 5 0.69 -1.90 3.27
C ALA A 5 1.16 -0.48 2.87
N SER A 6 0.16 0.39 3.00
CA SER A 6 0.01 1.82 2.90
C SER A 6 0.13 2.54 1.58
N ARG A 7 -0.95 3.24 1.24
CA ARG A 7 -0.98 4.36 0.27
C ARG A 7 -0.57 5.70 0.91
N ARG A 8 -0.42 5.74 2.23
CA ARG A 8 -0.21 6.96 3.04
C ARG A 8 1.23 7.11 3.53
N THR A 9 1.99 6.02 3.54
CA THR A 9 3.39 6.03 3.94
C THR A 9 4.17 4.94 3.20
N ASP A 10 5.49 5.00 3.24
CA ASP A 10 6.36 4.01 2.58
C ASP A 10 6.85 3.00 3.63
N ILE A 11 6.00 1.99 3.90
CA ILE A 11 6.32 0.94 4.88
C ILE A 11 7.59 0.17 4.47
N PRO A 12 7.77 -0.26 3.20
CA PRO A 12 8.99 -0.95 2.80
C PRO A 12 10.27 -0.12 3.04
N ALA A 13 10.23 1.19 2.79
CA ALA A 13 11.42 2.03 2.97
C ALA A 13 11.75 2.30 4.44
N PHE A 14 10.74 2.48 5.31
CA PHE A 14 10.96 3.06 6.65
C PHE A 14 10.47 2.22 7.82
N PHE A 15 9.48 1.34 7.61
CA PHE A 15 8.75 0.67 8.70
C PHE A 15 8.67 -0.85 8.50
N GLY A 16 9.65 -1.41 7.78
CA GLY A 16 9.69 -2.84 7.47
C GLY A 16 9.77 -3.73 8.71
N GLU A 17 10.58 -3.35 9.70
CA GLU A 17 10.72 -4.10 10.96
C GLU A 17 9.40 -4.15 11.74
N TRP A 18 8.73 -3.00 11.84
CA TRP A 18 7.41 -2.92 12.45
C TRP A 18 6.42 -3.85 11.74
N PHE A 19 6.39 -3.83 10.41
CA PHE A 19 5.46 -4.65 9.64
C PHE A 19 5.73 -6.15 9.82
N VAL A 20 6.99 -6.58 9.80
CA VAL A 20 7.37 -7.98 10.09
C VAL A 20 6.93 -8.39 11.49
N LYS A 21 7.12 -7.54 12.52
CA LYS A 21 6.60 -7.81 13.87
C LYS A 21 5.08 -7.98 13.88
N ARG A 22 4.33 -7.18 13.10
CA ARG A 22 2.87 -7.34 12.97
C ARG A 22 2.49 -8.68 12.33
N LEU A 23 3.19 -9.09 11.27
CA LEU A 23 2.99 -10.40 10.63
C LEU A 23 3.24 -11.55 11.62
N LEU A 24 4.39 -11.54 12.32
CA LEU A 24 4.74 -12.56 13.30
C LEU A 24 3.72 -12.61 14.47
N GLN A 25 3.26 -11.44 14.92
CA GLN A 25 2.21 -11.35 15.94
C GLN A 25 0.81 -11.71 15.42
N GLY A 26 0.62 -11.80 14.10
CA GLY A 26 -0.64 -12.18 13.46
C GLY A 26 -1.69 -11.07 13.43
N PHE A 27 -1.34 -9.83 13.79
CA PHE A 27 -2.31 -8.72 13.74
C PHE A 27 -1.63 -7.35 13.66
N ALA A 28 -2.39 -6.37 13.17
CA ALA A 28 -2.07 -4.94 13.27
C ALA A 28 -3.30 -4.15 13.73
N MET A 29 -3.07 -2.92 14.18
CA MET A 29 -4.12 -1.98 14.54
C MET A 29 -3.99 -0.66 13.78
N PHE A 30 -5.11 -0.04 13.46
CA PHE A 30 -5.16 1.29 12.85
C PHE A 30 -6.29 2.13 13.44
N ARG A 31 -6.11 3.46 13.45
CA ARG A 31 -7.12 4.40 13.94
C ARG A 31 -8.13 4.72 12.85
N ASN A 32 -9.40 4.85 13.23
CA ASN A 32 -10.40 5.45 12.36
C ASN A 32 -10.04 6.93 12.13
N PRO A 33 -9.81 7.38 10.87
CA PRO A 33 -9.48 8.77 10.59
C PRO A 33 -10.54 9.78 11.05
N MET A 34 -11.81 9.37 11.08
CA MET A 34 -12.95 10.24 11.44
C MET A 34 -13.23 10.24 12.95
N ARG A 35 -12.85 9.17 13.66
CA ARG A 35 -13.00 9.04 15.12
C ARG A 35 -11.73 8.40 15.69
N PRO A 36 -10.67 9.17 15.99
CA PRO A 36 -9.37 8.60 16.34
C PRO A 36 -9.39 7.68 17.57
N THR A 37 -10.29 7.90 18.53
CA THR A 37 -10.48 7.02 19.70
C THR A 37 -11.08 5.65 19.36
N GLN A 38 -11.55 5.46 18.13
CA GLN A 38 -11.95 4.15 17.62
C GLN A 38 -10.75 3.50 16.92
N VAL A 39 -10.26 2.41 17.50
CA VAL A 39 -9.11 1.66 17.01
C VAL A 39 -9.60 0.33 16.44
N PHE A 40 -9.19 0.00 15.22
CA PHE A 40 -9.53 -1.27 14.60
C PHE A 40 -8.35 -2.22 14.66
N ALA A 41 -8.58 -3.44 15.16
CA ALA A 41 -7.66 -4.56 15.03
C ALA A 41 -8.02 -5.39 13.80
N ILE A 42 -6.99 -5.88 13.10
CA ILE A 42 -7.14 -6.74 11.92
C ILE A 42 -6.20 -7.92 12.02
N SER A 43 -6.68 -9.08 11.57
CA SER A 43 -5.85 -10.26 11.40
C SER A 43 -4.84 -10.07 10.28
N LEU A 44 -3.63 -10.57 10.50
CA LEU A 44 -2.57 -10.70 9.51
C LEU A 44 -2.14 -12.16 9.33
N PHE A 45 -2.92 -13.13 9.80
CA PHE A 45 -2.65 -14.53 9.52
C PHE A 45 -2.82 -14.82 8.02
N PRO A 46 -2.00 -15.72 7.43
CA PRO A 46 -2.08 -16.03 6.00
C PRO A 46 -3.49 -16.42 5.51
N GLU A 47 -4.22 -17.21 6.30
CA GLU A 47 -5.57 -17.68 6.00
C GLU A 47 -6.63 -16.56 5.95
N ASP A 48 -6.40 -15.46 6.68
CA ASP A 48 -7.30 -14.31 6.73
C ASP A 48 -6.96 -13.24 5.68
N VAL A 49 -5.76 -13.31 5.10
CA VAL A 49 -5.21 -12.31 4.19
C VAL A 49 -5.22 -12.82 2.75
N ASP A 50 -6.08 -12.24 1.93
CA ASP A 50 -6.18 -12.54 0.50
C ASP A 50 -4.95 -12.03 -0.26
N ALA A 51 -4.49 -10.82 0.06
CA ALA A 51 -3.27 -10.25 -0.49
C ALA A 51 -2.74 -9.10 0.37
N ILE A 52 -1.42 -8.85 0.26
CA ILE A 52 -0.76 -7.66 0.78
C ILE A 52 -0.24 -6.83 -0.40
N VAL A 53 -0.65 -5.57 -0.49
CA VAL A 53 -0.20 -4.65 -1.54
C VAL A 53 0.69 -3.58 -0.93
N PHE A 54 1.91 -3.46 -1.43
CA PHE A 54 2.90 -2.50 -0.93
C PHE A 54 3.01 -1.29 -1.87
N TRP A 55 3.19 -0.08 -1.33
CA TRP A 55 3.65 1.07 -2.11
C TRP A 55 5.00 1.50 -1.60
N THR A 56 5.91 1.78 -2.53
CA THR A 56 7.25 2.22 -2.16
C THR A 56 7.92 2.98 -3.28
N LYS A 57 8.88 3.84 -2.89
CA LYS A 57 9.88 4.43 -3.76
C LYS A 57 11.27 3.88 -3.51
N ASN A 58 11.46 3.09 -2.45
CA ASN A 58 12.74 2.49 -2.11
C ASN A 58 12.53 1.20 -1.30
N PRO A 59 12.30 0.04 -1.96
CA PRO A 59 12.13 -1.23 -1.27
C PRO A 59 13.43 -1.83 -0.74
N LYS A 60 14.60 -1.20 -0.97
CA LYS A 60 15.90 -1.76 -0.61
C LYS A 60 15.97 -2.25 0.86
N PRO A 61 15.48 -1.49 1.87
CA PRO A 61 15.50 -1.94 3.28
C PRO A 61 14.58 -3.13 3.59
N PHE A 62 13.66 -3.44 2.68
CA PHE A 62 12.66 -4.50 2.82
C PHE A 62 13.01 -5.79 2.06
N LEU A 63 14.03 -5.78 1.19
CA LEU A 63 14.35 -6.94 0.35
C LEU A 63 14.62 -8.21 1.17
N GLU A 64 15.38 -8.10 2.26
CA GLU A 64 15.67 -9.24 3.14
C GLU A 64 14.42 -9.71 3.91
N LYS A 65 13.43 -8.83 4.09
CA LYS A 65 12.18 -9.13 4.81
C LYS A 65 11.15 -9.84 3.94
N LEU A 66 11.40 -10.00 2.64
CA LEU A 66 10.53 -10.76 1.75
C LEU A 66 10.38 -12.22 2.20
N GLU A 67 11.34 -12.76 2.96
CA GLU A 67 11.26 -14.11 3.51
C GLU A 67 10.05 -14.34 4.42
N TYR A 68 9.55 -13.28 5.08
CA TYR A 68 8.37 -13.34 5.95
C TYR A 68 7.05 -13.31 5.17
N LEU A 69 7.11 -13.14 3.84
CA LEU A 69 5.94 -13.07 2.97
C LEU A 69 5.66 -14.37 2.19
N LYS A 70 6.43 -15.45 2.45
CA LYS A 70 6.35 -16.70 1.67
C LYS A 70 4.95 -17.32 1.63
N ASP A 71 4.20 -17.22 2.73
CA ASP A 71 2.85 -17.77 2.85
C ASP A 71 1.76 -16.80 2.37
N TYR A 72 2.14 -15.61 1.90
CA TYR A 72 1.22 -14.56 1.49
C TYR A 72 1.21 -14.39 -0.03
N THR A 73 0.04 -14.06 -0.56
CA THR A 73 -0.01 -13.40 -1.87
C THR A 73 0.29 -11.92 -1.68
N TYR A 74 1.18 -11.38 -2.51
CA TYR A 74 1.57 -9.98 -2.43
C TYR A 74 2.14 -9.46 -3.75
N TYR A 75 2.12 -8.14 -3.91
CA TYR A 75 2.82 -7.44 -4.97
C TYR A 75 3.15 -6.00 -4.55
N PHE A 76 4.05 -5.37 -5.31
CA PHE A 76 4.59 -4.05 -5.05
C PHE A 76 4.16 -3.06 -6.13
N GLN A 77 3.72 -1.91 -5.69
CA GLN A 77 3.59 -0.68 -6.45
C GLN A 77 4.89 0.12 -6.25
N PHE A 78 5.85 -0.04 -7.17
CA PHE A 78 7.14 0.63 -7.09
C PHE A 78 7.11 1.90 -7.96
N THR A 79 7.06 3.04 -7.27
CA THR A 79 7.14 4.35 -7.91
C THR A 79 8.58 4.73 -8.23
N LEU A 80 8.87 4.92 -9.52
CA LEU A 80 10.16 5.35 -10.03
C LEU A 80 9.93 6.41 -11.12
N ASN A 81 10.19 7.65 -10.75
CA ASN A 81 10.02 8.86 -11.57
C ASN A 81 11.39 9.47 -11.91
N PRO A 82 11.49 10.35 -12.93
CA PRO A 82 12.77 10.89 -13.41
C PRO A 82 13.23 12.12 -12.61
N TYR A 83 12.62 12.38 -11.46
CA TYR A 83 12.79 13.62 -10.72
C TYR A 83 14.07 13.68 -9.91
N ASP A 84 14.68 14.86 -9.85
CA ASP A 84 15.83 15.14 -9.01
C ASP A 84 15.46 15.41 -7.54
N THR A 85 16.48 15.69 -6.73
CA THR A 85 16.37 15.91 -5.28
C THR A 85 15.57 17.17 -4.90
N ASP A 86 15.30 18.08 -5.84
CA ASP A 86 14.42 19.22 -5.57
C ASP A 86 12.96 18.80 -5.42
N LEU A 87 12.54 17.72 -6.09
CA LEU A 87 11.22 17.11 -5.94
C LEU A 87 11.21 15.88 -5.03
N GLU A 88 12.30 15.11 -5.00
CA GLU A 88 12.40 13.85 -4.26
C GLU A 88 13.69 13.80 -3.40
N PRO A 89 13.82 14.69 -2.40
CA PRO A 89 15.10 15.00 -1.76
C PRO A 89 15.78 13.85 -1.03
N ASN A 90 15.01 12.89 -0.52
CA ASN A 90 15.53 11.81 0.32
C ASN A 90 15.55 10.45 -0.40
N LEU A 91 15.38 10.44 -1.73
CA LEU A 91 15.56 9.21 -2.50
C LEU A 91 17.05 8.98 -2.84
N PRO A 92 17.49 7.71 -2.90
CA PRO A 92 18.75 7.34 -3.53
C PRO A 92 18.86 7.80 -4.98
N ASP A 93 20.08 7.82 -5.50
CA ASP A 93 20.34 8.01 -6.93
C ASP A 93 19.48 7.09 -7.80
N LYS A 94 19.07 7.58 -8.98
CA LYS A 94 18.16 6.85 -9.85
C LYS A 94 18.71 5.50 -10.31
N ASN A 95 20.01 5.38 -10.53
CA ASN A 95 20.60 4.09 -10.91
C ASN A 95 20.48 3.08 -9.76
N VAL A 96 20.67 3.52 -8.51
CA VAL A 96 20.46 2.66 -7.32
C VAL A 96 19.01 2.19 -7.23
N LEU A 97 18.05 3.06 -7.55
CA LEU A 97 16.63 2.69 -7.54
C LEU A 97 16.27 1.74 -8.69
N ILE A 98 16.84 1.93 -9.87
CA ILE A 98 16.70 1.01 -11.01
C ILE A 98 17.27 -0.37 -10.65
N ASP A 99 18.48 -0.44 -10.11
CA ASP A 99 19.09 -1.69 -9.66
C ASP A 99 18.25 -2.38 -8.58
N THR A 100 17.67 -1.58 -7.67
CA THR A 100 16.76 -2.09 -6.63
C THR A 100 15.46 -2.63 -7.23
N PHE A 101 14.93 -1.98 -8.28
CA PHE A 101 13.75 -2.44 -9.00
C PHE A 101 14.00 -3.79 -9.68
N ILE A 102 15.10 -3.88 -10.41
CA ILE A 102 15.55 -5.11 -11.08
C ILE A 102 15.70 -6.23 -10.04
N ARG A 103 16.44 -5.98 -8.96
CA ARG A 103 16.66 -6.98 -7.91
C ARG A 103 15.36 -7.43 -7.24
N LEU A 104 14.43 -6.50 -6.95
CA LEU A 104 13.13 -6.87 -6.41
C LEU A 104 12.40 -7.82 -7.37
N SER A 105 12.36 -7.46 -8.65
CA SER A 105 11.71 -8.25 -9.69
C SER A 105 12.34 -9.62 -9.89
N ASP A 106 13.67 -9.73 -9.84
CA ASP A 106 14.38 -11.02 -9.91
C ASP A 106 13.98 -11.96 -8.75
N ILE A 107 13.69 -11.40 -7.57
CA ILE A 107 13.30 -12.17 -6.39
C ILE A 107 11.82 -12.60 -6.46
N ILE A 108 10.91 -11.70 -6.85
CA ILE A 108 9.45 -11.93 -6.72
C ILE A 108 8.72 -12.12 -8.06
N GLY A 109 9.44 -11.99 -9.17
CA GLY A 109 8.93 -12.05 -10.52
C GLY A 109 8.31 -10.72 -11.01
N PRO A 110 8.37 -10.46 -12.32
CA PRO A 110 7.96 -9.19 -12.93
C PRO A 110 6.47 -8.88 -12.78
N LYS A 111 5.61 -9.90 -12.65
CA LYS A 111 4.17 -9.72 -12.42
C LYS A 111 3.85 -9.11 -11.06
N ARG A 112 4.75 -9.27 -10.08
CA ARG A 112 4.57 -8.77 -8.71
C ARG A 112 5.23 -7.41 -8.48
N VAL A 113 5.90 -6.84 -9.48
CA VAL A 113 6.48 -5.49 -9.41
C VAL A 113 5.79 -4.62 -10.45
N ILE A 114 4.85 -3.80 -10.02
CA ILE A 114 4.14 -2.86 -10.87
C ILE A 114 4.89 -1.54 -10.84
N TRP A 115 5.41 -1.11 -11.99
CA TRP A 115 6.05 0.19 -12.11
C TRP A 115 5.01 1.29 -12.04
N ARG A 116 5.29 2.34 -11.26
CA ARG A 116 4.50 3.57 -11.27
C ARG A 116 5.38 4.73 -11.73
N TYR A 117 5.07 5.26 -12.91
CA TYR A 117 5.57 6.56 -13.36
C TYR A 117 4.48 7.60 -13.05
N ASP A 118 4.31 7.82 -11.75
CA ASP A 118 3.13 8.46 -11.17
C ASP A 118 3.53 9.25 -9.91
N PRO A 119 3.20 10.55 -9.83
CA PRO A 119 2.53 11.34 -10.86
C PRO A 119 3.52 11.89 -11.89
N ILE A 120 3.04 12.20 -13.09
CA ILE A 120 3.72 13.06 -14.08
C ILE A 120 3.48 14.53 -13.70
N ILE A 121 4.55 15.35 -13.71
CA ILE A 121 4.54 16.76 -13.29
C ILE A 121 5.24 17.60 -14.36
N ILE A 122 4.45 18.36 -15.13
CA ILE A 122 5.01 19.27 -16.13
C ILE A 122 5.48 20.56 -15.46
N THR A 123 6.71 20.96 -15.76
CA THR A 123 7.27 22.26 -15.38
C THR A 123 8.04 22.84 -16.57
N PRO A 124 8.44 24.12 -16.57
CA PRO A 124 9.30 24.67 -17.63
C PRO A 124 10.64 23.94 -17.83
N ARG A 125 11.12 23.17 -16.85
CA ARG A 125 12.35 22.37 -16.95
C ARG A 125 12.10 20.90 -17.29
N MET A 126 10.85 20.43 -17.14
CA MET A 126 10.43 19.04 -17.35
C MET A 126 9.13 19.09 -18.14
N ASP A 127 9.24 19.46 -19.41
CA ASP A 127 8.10 19.55 -20.32
C ASP A 127 7.67 18.16 -20.81
N MET A 128 6.71 18.13 -21.74
CA MET A 128 6.21 16.88 -22.29
C MET A 128 7.33 16.08 -22.98
N MET A 129 8.19 16.73 -23.76
CA MET A 129 9.27 16.06 -24.47
C MET A 129 10.29 15.44 -23.51
N TYR A 130 10.68 16.17 -22.47
CA TYR A 130 11.51 15.64 -21.39
C TYR A 130 10.90 14.36 -20.79
N HIS A 131 9.60 14.38 -20.49
CA HIS A 131 8.94 13.22 -19.91
C HIS A 131 8.86 12.03 -20.85
N LEU A 132 8.67 12.25 -22.16
CA LEU A 132 8.66 11.18 -23.16
C LEU A 132 10.05 10.54 -23.28
N GLU A 133 11.11 11.36 -23.37
CA GLU A 133 12.50 10.88 -23.42
C GLU A 133 12.84 10.06 -22.16
N LYS A 134 12.57 10.61 -20.98
CA LYS A 134 12.87 9.93 -19.71
C LYS A 134 12.04 8.69 -19.46
N PHE A 135 10.79 8.68 -19.92
CA PHE A 135 9.95 7.49 -19.86
C PHE A 135 10.51 6.39 -20.77
N GLU A 136 10.94 6.73 -22.00
CA GLU A 136 11.56 5.77 -22.92
C GLU A 136 12.88 5.19 -22.36
N GLU A 137 13.74 6.02 -21.77
CA GLU A 137 14.96 5.58 -21.08
C GLU A 137 14.66 4.58 -19.94
N LEU A 138 13.59 4.80 -19.17
CA LEU A 138 13.18 3.89 -18.11
C LEU A 138 12.52 2.63 -18.66
N CYS A 139 11.73 2.71 -19.73
CA CYS A 139 11.18 1.54 -20.41
C CYS A 139 12.28 0.58 -20.88
N GLU A 140 13.36 1.10 -21.47
CA GLU A 140 14.50 0.29 -21.92
C GLU A 140 15.09 -0.52 -20.77
N LYS A 141 15.22 0.09 -19.59
CA LYS A 141 15.82 -0.53 -18.40
C LYS A 141 14.87 -1.49 -17.67
N LEU A 142 13.58 -1.17 -17.60
CA LEU A 142 12.64 -1.82 -16.69
C LEU A 142 11.71 -2.84 -17.36
N SER A 143 11.54 -2.79 -18.69
CA SER A 143 10.51 -3.58 -19.41
C SER A 143 10.61 -5.09 -19.25
N LYS A 144 11.81 -5.62 -18.97
CA LYS A 144 12.01 -7.06 -18.70
C LYS A 144 11.65 -7.46 -17.26
N PHE A 145 11.51 -6.48 -16.38
CA PHE A 145 11.38 -6.64 -14.93
C PHE A 145 10.00 -6.20 -14.43
N THR A 146 9.08 -5.84 -15.32
CA THR A 146 7.68 -5.58 -15.00
C THR A 146 6.83 -5.87 -16.22
N THR A 147 5.54 -6.14 -16.01
CA THR A 147 4.58 -6.30 -17.11
C THR A 147 3.70 -5.07 -17.30
N LYS A 148 3.64 -4.18 -16.31
CA LYS A 148 2.66 -3.09 -16.23
C LYS A 148 3.28 -1.83 -15.65
N CYS A 149 3.02 -0.70 -16.30
CA CYS A 149 3.26 0.63 -15.78
C CYS A 149 1.94 1.35 -15.51
N ILE A 150 1.80 1.92 -14.32
CA ILE A 150 0.69 2.81 -13.96
C ILE A 150 1.18 4.24 -14.03
N ILE A 151 0.41 5.11 -14.68
CA ILE A 151 0.68 6.54 -14.78
C ILE A 151 -0.50 7.35 -14.23
N SER A 152 -0.21 8.58 -13.83
CA SER A 152 -1.23 9.59 -13.52
C SER A 152 -0.65 10.98 -13.82
N TYR A 153 -1.52 11.96 -13.94
CA TYR A 153 -1.11 13.36 -13.87
C TYR A 153 -1.22 13.86 -12.43
N VAL A 154 -0.34 14.78 -12.05
CA VAL A 154 -0.37 15.32 -10.68
C VAL A 154 -1.70 16.03 -10.39
N ASP A 155 -2.33 15.63 -9.28
CA ASP A 155 -3.51 16.28 -8.74
C ASP A 155 -3.11 17.54 -7.94
N PHE A 156 -3.76 18.67 -8.23
CA PHE A 156 -3.57 19.93 -7.50
C PHE A 156 -4.38 19.97 -6.21
N TYR A 157 -4.13 19.03 -5.29
CA TYR A 157 -4.74 19.01 -3.97
C TYR A 157 -4.37 20.25 -3.17
N LYS A 158 -5.30 20.77 -2.35
CA LYS A 158 -5.09 21.95 -1.49
C LYS A 158 -3.79 21.87 -0.65
N SER A 159 -3.40 20.69 -0.19
CA SER A 159 -2.18 20.48 0.59
C SER A 159 -0.89 20.49 -0.25
N ALA A 160 -0.97 20.18 -1.54
CA ALA A 160 0.17 20.09 -2.46
C ALA A 160 0.36 21.38 -3.29
N VAL A 161 -0.70 22.15 -3.56
CA VAL A 161 -0.67 23.37 -4.38
C VAL A 161 0.48 24.33 -4.01
N PRO A 162 0.72 24.69 -2.74
CA PRO A 162 1.81 25.62 -2.41
C PRO A 162 3.20 25.10 -2.79
N SER A 163 3.40 23.79 -2.82
CA SER A 163 4.66 23.18 -3.27
C SER A 163 4.73 23.09 -4.80
N LEU A 164 3.61 22.77 -5.45
CA LEU A 164 3.50 22.69 -6.91
C LEU A 164 3.69 24.06 -7.58
N GLU A 165 3.16 25.13 -6.99
CA GLU A 165 3.37 26.50 -7.47
C GLU A 165 4.84 26.93 -7.40
N LYS A 166 5.56 26.54 -6.33
CA LYS A 166 6.99 26.85 -6.16
C LYS A 166 7.87 26.25 -7.26
N ILE A 167 7.48 25.07 -7.75
CA ILE A 167 8.19 24.40 -8.85
C ILE A 167 7.62 24.78 -10.23
N LYS A 168 6.65 25.71 -10.27
CA LYS A 168 5.95 26.15 -11.49
C LYS A 168 5.31 24.97 -12.23
N ALA A 169 4.67 24.07 -11.49
CA ALA A 169 3.91 22.98 -12.09
C ALA A 169 2.74 23.53 -12.91
N VAL A 170 2.51 22.94 -14.08
CA VAL A 170 1.43 23.32 -15.00
C VAL A 170 0.25 22.38 -14.78
N ASP A 171 -0.98 22.91 -14.72
CA ASP A 171 -2.19 22.08 -14.82
C ASP A 171 -2.59 21.99 -16.28
N LEU A 172 -2.29 20.84 -16.90
CA LEU A 172 -2.62 20.59 -18.30
C LEU A 172 -4.14 20.51 -18.50
N SER A 173 -4.60 20.96 -19.66
CA SER A 173 -5.96 20.67 -20.14
C SER A 173 -6.17 19.16 -20.35
N ASP A 174 -7.43 18.75 -20.42
CA ASP A 174 -7.78 17.34 -20.65
C ASP A 174 -7.24 16.82 -21.99
N ASP A 175 -7.21 17.66 -23.03
CA ASP A 175 -6.67 17.29 -24.35
C ASP A 175 -5.15 17.10 -24.29
N GLU A 176 -4.42 17.98 -23.60
CA GLU A 176 -2.97 17.85 -23.38
C GLU A 176 -2.63 16.62 -22.54
N LYS A 177 -3.45 16.30 -21.53
CA LYS A 177 -3.31 15.07 -20.72
C LYS A 177 -3.50 13.83 -21.59
N LEU A 178 -4.51 13.81 -22.47
CA LEU A 178 -4.74 12.71 -23.40
C LEU A 178 -3.59 12.55 -24.40
N GLU A 179 -3.06 13.64 -24.94
CA GLU A 179 -1.88 13.62 -25.81
C GLU A 179 -0.66 13.03 -25.09
N LEU A 180 -0.37 13.51 -23.88
CA LEU A 180 0.71 12.99 -23.04
C LEU A 180 0.57 11.49 -22.81
N PHE A 181 -0.60 11.04 -22.35
CA PHE A 181 -0.84 9.64 -22.06
C PHE A 181 -0.78 8.76 -23.31
N TYR A 182 -1.30 9.24 -24.44
CA TYR A 182 -1.22 8.51 -25.71
C TYR A 182 0.23 8.26 -26.12
N ASN A 183 1.06 9.30 -26.07
CA ASN A 183 2.48 9.22 -26.44
C ASN A 183 3.26 8.28 -25.49
N VAL A 184 3.03 8.38 -24.18
CA VAL A 184 3.58 7.44 -23.18
C VAL A 184 3.15 5.99 -23.49
N GLY A 185 1.88 5.78 -23.84
CA GLY A 185 1.37 4.48 -24.24
C GLY A 185 2.04 3.92 -25.50
N GLN A 186 2.29 4.75 -26.51
CA GLN A 186 2.99 4.33 -27.72
C GLN A 186 4.43 3.92 -27.44
N ILE A 187 5.14 4.65 -26.57
CA ILE A 187 6.50 4.28 -26.15
C ILE A 187 6.48 2.93 -25.46
N ALA A 188 5.65 2.74 -24.42
CA ALA A 188 5.59 1.50 -23.66
C ALA A 188 5.29 0.28 -24.54
N LYS A 189 4.43 0.44 -25.57
CA LYS A 189 4.11 -0.60 -26.54
C LYS A 189 5.34 -1.10 -27.30
N LYS A 190 6.30 -0.24 -27.65
CA LYS A 190 7.57 -0.64 -28.29
C LYS A 190 8.37 -1.62 -27.42
N TYR A 191 8.22 -1.53 -26.11
CA TYR A 191 8.91 -2.35 -25.11
C TYR A 191 8.04 -3.49 -24.56
N GLY A 192 6.85 -3.72 -25.11
CA GLY A 192 5.94 -4.79 -24.66
C GLY A 192 5.31 -4.56 -23.29
N LEU A 193 5.29 -3.31 -22.79
CA LEU A 193 4.70 -2.95 -21.51
C LEU A 193 3.24 -2.48 -21.67
N SER A 194 2.35 -2.92 -20.77
CA SER A 194 1.01 -2.35 -20.68
C SER A 194 1.04 -1.06 -19.86
N VAL A 195 0.40 0.01 -20.33
CA VAL A 195 0.21 1.26 -19.60
C VAL A 195 -1.25 1.42 -19.21
N GLU A 196 -1.49 1.76 -17.95
CA GLU A 196 -2.82 2.04 -17.40
C GLU A 196 -2.81 3.35 -16.60
N THR A 197 -3.92 4.09 -16.59
CA THR A 197 -4.00 5.37 -15.86
C THR A 197 -4.75 5.24 -14.54
N CYS A 198 -4.19 5.71 -13.43
CA CYS A 198 -4.83 5.61 -12.11
C CYS A 198 -5.78 6.78 -11.82
N ALA A 199 -7.08 6.50 -11.83
CA ALA A 199 -8.14 7.42 -11.36
C ALA A 199 -8.16 8.80 -12.05
N GLU A 200 -7.65 8.87 -13.27
CA GLU A 200 -7.78 10.03 -14.16
C GLU A 200 -9.24 10.25 -14.56
N ALA A 201 -9.69 11.51 -14.61
CA ALA A 201 -11.03 11.84 -15.08
C ALA A 201 -11.16 11.76 -16.61
N VAL A 202 -10.06 11.98 -17.33
CA VAL A 202 -10.02 11.95 -18.80
C VAL A 202 -10.35 10.57 -19.36
N ASP A 203 -11.01 10.55 -20.52
CA ASP A 203 -11.48 9.32 -21.17
C ASP A 203 -10.36 8.63 -21.95
N VAL A 204 -9.45 7.98 -21.21
CA VAL A 204 -8.26 7.33 -21.77
C VAL A 204 -8.56 6.10 -22.63
N GLU A 205 -9.79 5.58 -22.59
CA GLU A 205 -10.18 4.45 -23.42
C GLU A 205 -10.22 4.84 -24.91
N LYS A 206 -10.52 6.11 -25.21
CA LYS A 206 -10.47 6.68 -26.58
C LYS A 206 -9.09 6.62 -27.22
N ILE A 207 -8.04 6.64 -26.40
CA ILE A 207 -6.64 6.57 -26.85
C ILE A 207 -6.06 5.15 -26.71
N GLY A 208 -6.90 4.15 -26.45
CA GLY A 208 -6.52 2.74 -26.38
C GLY A 208 -5.85 2.33 -25.06
N LEU A 209 -5.91 3.18 -24.02
CA LEU A 209 -5.42 2.85 -22.68
C LEU A 209 -6.56 2.38 -21.77
N ARG A 210 -6.20 1.80 -20.62
CA ARG A 210 -7.15 1.32 -19.62
C ARG A 210 -7.01 2.07 -18.31
N LYS A 211 -8.06 2.01 -17.49
CA LYS A 211 -8.00 2.48 -16.09
C LYS A 211 -7.26 1.45 -15.23
N ALA A 212 -6.31 1.93 -14.45
CA ALA A 212 -5.52 1.12 -13.53
C ALA A 212 -6.26 0.91 -12.21
N HIS A 213 -6.05 -0.27 -11.62
CA HIS A 213 -6.39 -0.54 -10.23
C HIS A 213 -5.10 -0.73 -9.44
N CYS A 214 -4.77 0.18 -8.52
CA CYS A 214 -3.60 0.01 -7.66
C CYS A 214 -3.75 -1.21 -6.73
N ILE A 215 -4.98 -1.49 -6.28
CA ILE A 215 -5.38 -2.75 -5.65
C ILE A 215 -6.24 -3.50 -6.67
N ASP A 216 -5.60 -4.39 -7.42
CA ASP A 216 -6.14 -5.04 -8.61
C ASP A 216 -6.68 -6.42 -8.26
N GLY A 217 -8.01 -6.55 -8.24
CA GLY A 217 -8.66 -7.83 -7.95
C GLY A 217 -8.28 -8.92 -8.94
N ALA A 218 -8.16 -8.59 -10.23
CA ALA A 218 -7.82 -9.57 -11.26
C ALA A 218 -6.37 -10.07 -11.12
N LEU A 219 -5.44 -9.16 -10.79
CA LEU A 219 -4.06 -9.56 -10.47
C LEU A 219 -4.00 -10.44 -9.22
N ILE A 220 -4.78 -10.12 -8.19
CA ILE A 220 -4.83 -10.94 -6.96
C ILE A 220 -5.38 -12.34 -7.27
N GLU A 221 -6.46 -12.44 -8.07
CA GLU A 221 -7.00 -13.73 -8.51
C GLU A 221 -5.97 -14.55 -9.30
N GLU A 222 -5.25 -13.89 -10.22
CA GLU A 222 -4.19 -14.52 -11.02
C GLU A 222 -3.06 -15.05 -10.13
N LEU A 223 -2.55 -14.22 -9.21
CA LEU A 223 -1.45 -14.60 -8.31
C LEU A 223 -1.85 -15.71 -7.34
N ARG A 224 -3.14 -15.82 -6.98
CA ARG A 224 -3.67 -16.89 -6.12
C ARG A 224 -4.09 -18.15 -6.88
N GLY A 225 -4.31 -18.05 -8.19
CA GLY A 225 -4.89 -19.13 -8.99
C GLY A 225 -6.34 -19.46 -8.63
N LYS A 226 -7.10 -18.52 -8.05
CA LYS A 226 -8.50 -18.72 -7.64
C LYS A 226 -9.31 -17.45 -7.88
N LYS A 227 -10.55 -17.62 -8.32
CA LYS A 227 -11.52 -16.53 -8.51
C LYS A 227 -12.16 -16.10 -7.20
N TYR A 228 -12.37 -14.80 -7.05
CA TYR A 228 -12.95 -14.15 -5.89
C TYR A 228 -13.91 -13.03 -6.33
N ASP A 229 -15.04 -12.89 -5.64
CA ASP A 229 -15.96 -11.77 -5.87
C ASP A 229 -15.51 -10.53 -5.07
N PHE A 230 -14.45 -9.89 -5.54
CA PHE A 230 -13.96 -8.66 -4.90
C PHE A 230 -14.85 -7.46 -5.23
N LYS A 231 -15.30 -6.76 -4.20
CA LYS A 231 -16.10 -5.54 -4.35
C LYS A 231 -15.19 -4.31 -4.51
N LYS A 232 -15.61 -3.36 -5.36
CA LYS A 232 -15.01 -2.02 -5.44
C LYS A 232 -15.03 -1.34 -4.07
N ASP A 233 -13.93 -0.69 -3.71
CA ASP A 233 -13.89 0.14 -2.51
C ASP A 233 -14.75 1.40 -2.70
N LYS A 234 -15.82 1.49 -1.91
CA LYS A 234 -16.77 2.62 -1.91
C LYS A 234 -16.15 3.92 -1.41
N ASN A 235 -15.03 3.86 -0.68
CA ASN A 235 -14.37 5.04 -0.12
C ASN A 235 -13.31 5.63 -1.06
N GLN A 236 -13.06 5.01 -2.22
CA GLN A 236 -12.15 5.56 -3.23
C GLN A 236 -12.88 6.53 -4.16
N ARG A 237 -12.08 7.34 -4.88
CA ARG A 237 -12.55 8.23 -5.96
C ARG A 237 -13.51 7.50 -6.89
N LEU A 238 -14.46 8.23 -7.47
CA LEU A 238 -15.46 7.66 -8.38
C LEU A 238 -14.81 6.90 -9.55
N ALA A 239 -13.78 7.51 -10.16
CA ALA A 239 -12.99 6.92 -11.25
C ALA A 239 -12.02 5.80 -10.82
N CYS A 240 -11.88 5.53 -9.52
CA CYS A 240 -10.97 4.49 -9.01
C CYS A 240 -11.71 3.15 -8.87
N GLY A 241 -11.28 2.13 -9.63
CA GLY A 241 -11.84 0.78 -9.57
C GLY A 241 -11.11 -0.19 -8.62
N CYS A 242 -10.23 0.32 -7.74
CA CYS A 242 -9.56 -0.53 -6.75
C CYS A 242 -10.57 -1.31 -5.90
N VAL A 243 -10.24 -2.57 -5.60
CA VAL A 243 -11.04 -3.40 -4.71
C VAL A 243 -10.87 -2.99 -3.24
N GLN A 244 -11.84 -3.35 -2.41
CA GLN A 244 -11.87 -3.05 -0.98
C GLN A 244 -10.62 -3.60 -0.27
N SER A 245 -10.03 -2.77 0.59
CA SER A 245 -8.84 -3.12 1.36
C SER A 245 -8.81 -2.36 2.69
N VAL A 246 -7.91 -2.78 3.58
CA VAL A 246 -7.62 -2.10 4.83
C VAL A 246 -6.22 -1.49 4.76
N ASP A 247 -6.12 -0.16 4.89
CA ASP A 247 -4.83 0.55 4.95
C ASP A 247 -4.32 0.63 6.39
N VAL A 248 -3.13 0.06 6.63
CA VAL A 248 -2.50 0.03 7.95
C VAL A 248 -1.54 1.20 8.20
N GLY A 249 -1.36 2.09 7.21
CA GLY A 249 -0.48 3.24 7.38
C GLY A 249 -1.20 4.54 7.70
N ILE A 250 -0.39 5.55 8.01
CA ILE A 250 -0.82 6.82 8.56
C ILE A 250 -0.13 7.98 7.82
N PHE A 251 -0.88 9.06 7.64
CA PHE A 251 -0.39 10.30 7.04
C PHE A 251 0.77 10.91 7.84
N ASN A 252 1.58 11.73 7.18
CA ASN A 252 2.71 12.45 7.78
C ASN A 252 3.66 11.53 8.58
N THR A 253 4.13 10.46 7.96
CA THR A 253 5.19 9.57 8.49
C THR A 253 6.25 9.18 7.47
N CYS A 254 5.99 9.34 6.17
CA CYS A 254 6.97 9.04 5.13
C CYS A 254 8.08 10.10 5.11
N MET A 255 9.33 9.67 5.17
CA MET A 255 10.50 10.54 5.25
C MET A 255 11.16 10.84 3.90
N HIS A 256 10.46 10.54 2.79
CA HIS A 256 10.94 10.92 1.44
C HIS A 256 10.83 12.42 1.16
N PHE A 257 9.92 13.13 1.85
CA PHE A 257 9.64 14.56 1.69
C PHE A 257 9.39 15.01 0.24
N CYS A 258 8.72 14.18 -0.57
CA CYS A 258 8.45 14.54 -1.96
C CYS A 258 7.57 15.79 -2.05
N ALA A 259 7.94 16.74 -2.91
CA ALA A 259 7.29 18.05 -3.02
C ALA A 259 5.80 17.97 -3.35
N TYR A 260 5.39 16.94 -4.08
CA TYR A 260 4.02 16.71 -4.56
C TYR A 260 3.21 15.75 -3.67
N CYS A 261 3.72 15.35 -2.49
CA CYS A 261 3.07 14.31 -1.69
C CYS A 261 1.78 14.84 -1.03
N TYR A 262 0.63 14.30 -1.44
CA TYR A 262 -0.66 14.60 -0.81
C TYR A 262 -0.78 13.99 0.61
N ALA A 263 -0.03 12.93 0.91
CA ALA A 263 -0.16 12.18 2.16
C ALA A 263 0.84 12.61 3.27
N ASN A 264 1.95 13.23 2.89
CA ASN A 264 3.06 13.56 3.79
C ASN A 264 3.55 14.97 3.49
N TYR A 265 2.72 15.96 3.81
CA TYR A 265 2.91 17.36 3.45
C TYR A 265 3.40 18.24 4.60
N ASN A 266 3.38 17.74 5.85
CA ASN A 266 3.80 18.50 7.02
C ASN A 266 5.08 17.91 7.63
N ARG A 267 6.23 18.53 7.29
CA ARG A 267 7.56 18.10 7.75
C ARG A 267 7.68 18.00 9.27
N LYS A 268 7.20 19.01 10.01
CA LYS A 268 7.24 19.00 11.49
C LYS A 268 6.41 17.85 12.07
N ALA A 269 5.25 17.56 11.46
CA ALA A 269 4.42 16.44 11.88
C ALA A 269 5.09 15.09 11.57
N ILE A 270 5.74 14.96 10.41
CA ILE A 270 6.52 13.76 10.05
C ILE A 270 7.62 13.50 11.08
N GLU A 271 8.45 14.51 11.34
CA GLU A 271 9.55 14.42 12.30
C GLU A 271 9.04 14.07 13.70
N LYS A 272 7.95 14.72 14.15
CA LYS A 272 7.31 14.41 15.44
C LYS A 272 6.79 12.97 15.50
N ASN A 273 6.02 12.54 14.49
CA ASN A 273 5.42 11.22 14.47
C ASN A 273 6.47 10.11 14.47
N VAL A 274 7.52 10.25 13.66
CA VAL A 274 8.59 9.24 13.61
C VAL A 274 9.43 9.26 14.89
N LYS A 275 9.78 10.43 15.42
CA LYS A 275 10.67 10.52 16.58
C LYS A 275 9.99 10.18 17.91
N GLU A 276 8.74 10.59 18.09
CA GLU A 276 8.06 10.51 19.40
C GLU A 276 7.03 9.36 19.46
N MET A 277 6.40 9.05 18.33
CA MET A 277 5.26 8.13 18.29
C MET A 277 5.58 6.76 17.72
N PHE A 278 6.66 6.62 16.95
CA PHE A 278 7.07 5.32 16.43
C PHE A 278 7.59 4.42 17.55
N ASP A 279 7.02 3.23 17.61
CA ASP A 279 7.49 2.11 18.42
C ASP A 279 7.23 0.85 17.60
N GLU A 280 8.29 0.14 17.25
CA GLU A 280 8.22 -1.11 16.48
C GLU A 280 7.39 -2.20 17.17
N ASN A 281 7.27 -2.15 18.51
CA ASN A 281 6.48 -3.10 19.29
C ASN A 281 5.01 -2.69 19.42
N SER A 282 4.67 -1.44 19.12
CA SER A 282 3.28 -0.96 19.11
C SER A 282 2.46 -1.64 18.00
N PRO A 283 1.21 -2.05 18.26
CA PRO A 283 0.33 -2.57 17.22
C PRO A 283 -0.14 -1.50 16.23
N LEU A 284 0.02 -0.21 16.56
CA LEU A 284 -0.26 0.90 15.65
C LEU A 284 1.02 1.50 15.08
N LEU A 285 1.04 1.81 13.79
CA LEU A 285 2.15 2.54 13.18
C LEU A 285 2.16 4.01 13.61
N CYS A 286 3.28 4.47 14.16
CA CYS A 286 3.49 5.85 14.65
C CYS A 286 2.31 6.36 15.51
N SER A 287 1.77 5.47 16.34
CA SER A 287 0.69 5.77 17.28
C SER A 287 0.77 4.77 18.44
N ARG A 288 0.08 5.09 19.54
CA ARG A 288 0.04 4.26 20.74
C ARG A 288 -1.39 4.07 21.17
N LEU A 289 -1.70 2.90 21.73
CA LEU A 289 -3.00 2.61 22.28
C LEU A 289 -3.14 3.23 23.68
N ASP A 290 -4.24 3.93 23.94
CA ASP A 290 -4.60 4.44 25.24
C ASP A 290 -5.86 3.72 25.74
N LEU A 291 -5.68 2.71 26.59
CA LEU A 291 -6.80 1.87 27.07
C LEU A 291 -7.82 2.61 27.93
N THR A 292 -7.52 3.84 28.37
CA THR A 292 -8.48 4.66 29.13
C THR A 292 -9.43 5.43 28.21
N ARG A 293 -9.08 5.58 26.92
CA ARG A 293 -9.81 6.42 25.96
C ARG A 293 -10.19 5.69 24.66
N ASP A 294 -9.41 4.70 24.26
CA ASP A 294 -9.55 4.01 23.00
C ASP A 294 -10.53 2.85 23.12
N GLU A 295 -11.46 2.80 22.17
CA GLU A 295 -12.39 1.71 21.96
C GLU A 295 -11.84 0.81 20.85
N ILE A 296 -11.39 -0.40 21.23
CA ILE A 296 -10.86 -1.37 20.28
C ILE A 296 -12.01 -2.13 19.64
N ARG A 297 -11.95 -2.28 18.31
CA ARG A 297 -12.99 -2.94 17.52
C ARG A 297 -12.39 -3.86 16.48
N ILE A 298 -13.16 -4.86 16.08
CA ILE A 298 -12.92 -5.66 14.87
C ILE A 298 -14.02 -5.40 13.86
N ARG A 299 -13.75 -5.70 12.59
CA ARG A 299 -14.75 -5.71 11.53
C ARG A 299 -15.01 -7.13 11.10
N ILE A 300 -16.30 -7.47 11.03
CA ILE A 300 -16.78 -8.73 10.47
C ILE A 300 -17.81 -8.32 9.43
N GLU A 301 -17.53 -8.63 8.17
CA GLU A 301 -18.31 -8.17 7.02
C GLU A 301 -18.47 -6.63 7.04
N ASP A 302 -19.71 -6.14 6.99
CA ASP A 302 -20.04 -4.71 6.98
C ASP A 302 -20.28 -4.12 8.40
N LYS A 303 -20.12 -4.92 9.46
CA LYS A 303 -20.35 -4.50 10.85
C LYS A 303 -19.05 -4.42 11.64
N SER A 304 -19.07 -3.62 12.70
CA SER A 304 -17.96 -3.55 13.65
C SER A 304 -18.43 -3.87 15.05
N TYR A 305 -17.55 -4.49 15.84
CA TYR A 305 -17.85 -4.97 17.19
C TYR A 305 -16.74 -4.54 18.15
N PRO A 306 -17.08 -4.01 19.34
CA PRO A 306 -16.09 -3.72 20.36
C PRO A 306 -15.54 -5.03 20.95
N ILE A 307 -14.26 -5.02 21.28
CA ILE A 307 -13.57 -6.16 21.91
C ILE A 307 -12.59 -5.66 22.97
N LYS A 308 -12.22 -6.53 23.92
CA LYS A 308 -11.18 -6.23 24.91
C LYS A 308 -9.79 -6.58 24.35
N LEU A 309 -8.75 -5.87 24.79
CA LEU A 309 -7.38 -6.16 24.36
C LEU A 309 -6.97 -7.61 24.70
N ASP A 310 -7.35 -8.10 25.88
CA ASP A 310 -7.03 -9.47 26.29
C ASP A 310 -7.67 -10.53 25.38
N GLU A 311 -8.80 -10.22 24.74
CA GLU A 311 -9.47 -11.14 23.80
C GLU A 311 -8.65 -11.29 22.51
N ILE A 312 -7.96 -10.24 22.07
CA ILE A 312 -7.03 -10.27 20.93
C ILE A 312 -5.82 -11.15 21.27
N LEU A 313 -5.32 -11.04 22.50
CA LEU A 313 -4.16 -11.80 22.96
C LEU A 313 -4.51 -13.26 23.32
N HIS A 314 -5.71 -13.52 23.87
CA HIS A 314 -6.16 -14.85 24.32
C HIS A 314 -6.72 -15.74 23.21
N TYR A 315 -7.19 -15.17 22.09
CA TYR A 315 -7.59 -15.93 20.88
C TYR A 315 -6.53 -16.97 20.46
N ARG A 316 -5.26 -16.75 20.85
CA ARG A 316 -4.10 -17.50 20.36
C ARG A 316 -3.38 -18.39 21.37
N LYS A 317 -3.80 -18.48 22.64
CA LYS A 317 -3.23 -19.50 23.55
C LYS A 317 -3.79 -20.90 23.27
N SER A 318 -4.91 -21.02 22.57
CA SER A 318 -5.60 -22.29 22.32
C SER A 318 -5.28 -22.97 20.98
N GLU A 319 -4.51 -22.34 20.08
CA GLU A 319 -4.27 -22.89 18.72
C GLU A 319 -2.77 -23.09 18.36
N ASN A 320 -1.83 -22.60 19.17
CA ASN A 320 -0.39 -22.63 18.84
C ASN A 320 0.44 -23.53 19.78
N GLU A 321 0.06 -24.80 19.91
CA GLU A 321 0.97 -25.83 20.44
C GLU A 321 1.91 -26.42 19.37
N ILE A 322 1.94 -25.85 18.16
CA ILE A 322 2.87 -26.29 17.11
C ILE A 322 3.67 -25.07 16.60
N PHE A 323 4.98 -25.11 16.85
CA PHE A 323 6.02 -24.08 16.65
C PHE A 323 6.22 -23.01 17.74
N GLN A 324 5.92 -23.33 18.99
CA GLN A 324 6.72 -22.78 20.09
C GLN A 324 7.95 -23.66 20.34
N ARG A 325 9.15 -23.12 20.07
CA ARG A 325 10.28 -23.46 20.94
C ARG A 325 9.93 -22.90 22.32
N SER A 326 9.46 -23.83 23.15
CA SER A 326 9.07 -23.77 24.56
C SER A 326 9.43 -22.51 25.36
N PHE A 327 8.45 -22.03 26.13
CA PHE A 327 8.63 -21.83 27.58
C PHE A 327 7.32 -22.17 28.34
N ILE A 328 7.36 -23.37 28.96
CA ILE A 328 6.64 -23.84 30.16
C ILE A 328 5.17 -24.29 30.05
N ASP A 329 4.98 -25.54 30.52
CA ASP A 329 3.78 -26.38 30.72
C ASP A 329 2.57 -25.69 31.40
N ASP A 330 1.35 -26.04 30.99
CA ASP A 330 0.49 -27.00 31.71
C ASP A 330 -0.87 -27.22 31.00
N LYS A 331 -1.39 -28.45 31.12
CA LYS A 331 -2.57 -29.03 30.46
C LYS A 331 -3.92 -28.47 30.95
N ASP A 332 -4.93 -28.33 30.08
CA ASP A 332 -6.21 -29.10 30.15
C ASP A 332 -7.29 -28.69 29.11
N ASP A 333 -7.98 -29.74 28.63
CA ASP A 333 -9.30 -29.87 27.95
C ASP A 333 -9.88 -28.71 27.10
N THR A 334 -9.57 -28.72 25.79
CA THR A 334 -9.93 -27.65 24.82
C THR A 334 -11.16 -27.97 23.95
N GLN A 335 -11.67 -29.20 23.94
CA GLN A 335 -12.66 -29.62 22.93
C GLN A 335 -14.11 -29.26 23.31
N SER A 336 -14.44 -29.25 24.61
CA SER A 336 -15.79 -28.96 25.12
C SER A 336 -16.15 -27.46 25.14
N LYS A 337 -15.17 -26.55 25.08
CA LYS A 337 -15.38 -25.08 25.05
C LYS A 337 -15.59 -24.51 23.64
N LEU A 338 -15.00 -25.13 22.63
CA LEU A 338 -15.07 -24.68 21.22
C LEU A 338 -16.50 -24.77 20.68
N GLU A 339 -17.19 -25.87 20.97
CA GLU A 339 -18.59 -26.08 20.56
C GLU A 339 -19.54 -25.09 21.26
N ARG A 340 -19.21 -24.66 22.48
CA ARG A 340 -20.03 -23.73 23.27
C ARG A 340 -19.91 -22.29 22.76
N ILE A 341 -18.75 -21.87 22.26
CA ILE A 341 -18.53 -20.53 21.67
C ILE A 341 -19.13 -20.46 20.26
N ILE A 342 -18.93 -21.49 19.44
CA ILE A 342 -19.57 -21.58 18.11
C ILE A 342 -21.09 -21.63 18.24
N SER A 343 -21.65 -22.32 19.25
CA SER A 343 -23.11 -22.32 19.49
C SER A 343 -23.65 -20.96 19.98
N LYS A 344 -22.86 -20.19 20.75
CA LYS A 344 -23.23 -18.83 21.19
C LYS A 344 -23.19 -17.83 20.04
N LEU A 345 -22.19 -17.92 19.18
CA LEU A 345 -22.10 -17.08 17.98
C LEU A 345 -23.20 -17.42 16.96
N LYS A 346 -23.56 -18.70 16.79
CA LYS A 346 -24.68 -19.11 15.94
C LYS A 346 -26.06 -18.74 16.52
N ARG A 347 -26.25 -18.77 17.84
CA ARG A 347 -27.52 -18.35 18.48
C ARG A 347 -27.75 -16.84 18.41
N SER A 348 -26.68 -16.02 18.40
CA SER A 348 -26.76 -14.56 18.23
C SER A 348 -27.12 -14.13 16.80
N ILE A 349 -27.14 -15.04 15.83
CA ILE A 349 -27.45 -14.77 14.41
C ILE A 349 -28.92 -15.07 14.09
N PHE A 350 -29.64 -15.78 14.96
CA PHE A 350 -31.06 -16.17 14.77
C PHE A 350 -32.01 -15.75 15.91
N SER A 351 -31.63 -14.75 16.70
CA SER A 351 -32.51 -13.97 17.57
C SER A 351 -32.33 -12.50 17.26
#